data_AF-A0A812VQJ4-F1
#
_entry.id   AF-A0A812VQJ4-F1
#
_cell.length_a   1.000
_cell.length_b   1.000
_cell.length_c   1.000
_cell.angle_alpha   90.00
_cell.angle_beta   90.00
_cell.angle_gamma   90.00
#
_symmetry.space_group_name_H-M   'P 1'
#
loop_
_entity.id
_entity.type
_entity.pdbx_description
1 polymer ?
#
loop_
_entity_poly.entity_id
_entity_poly.type
_entity_poly.pdbx_seq_one_letter_code
_entity_poly.pdbx_strand_id
1 'polypeptide(L)'
;MATKASVVAFALSAVLLLYFESPGSLAGNPLLPRAAVDFPMVVFFMFFFFGHRLTLGVWSPSLWLDKLCICQSDEDGKAEAISALPEFVRRSSRMLILWDETYFERLWCNLEIAIFVKSHNSEAL
;
A
#
# COMPACT_ATOMS: atom_id res chain seq x y z
N MET A 1 5.49 -0.30 3.94
CA MET A 1 6.68 -1.15 4.20
C MET A 1 7.99 -0.45 3.87
N ALA A 2 8.10 0.25 2.73
CA ALA A 2 9.31 1.01 2.38
C ALA A 2 9.78 1.98 3.49
N THR A 3 8.86 2.71 4.12
CA THR A 3 9.15 3.59 5.27
C THR A 3 9.70 2.84 6.47
N LYS A 4 9.09 1.70 6.85
CA LYS A 4 9.57 0.86 7.96
C LYS A 4 10.98 0.30 7.69
N ALA A 5 11.22 -0.23 6.49
CA ALA A 5 12.53 -0.76 6.09
C ALA A 5 13.62 0.31 6.06
N SER A 6 13.30 1.51 5.56
CA SER A 6 14.25 2.63 5.46
C SER A 6 14.59 3.22 6.84
N VAL A 7 13.62 3.32 7.74
CA VAL A 7 13.84 3.75 9.14
C VAL A 7 14.76 2.76 9.87
N VAL A 8 14.55 1.45 9.66
CA VAL A 8 15.44 0.41 10.23
C VAL A 8 16.85 0.51 9.63
N ALA A 9 16.98 0.66 8.31
CA ALA A 9 18.28 0.80 7.66
C ALA A 9 19.05 2.04 8.13
N PHE A 10 18.35 3.16 8.31
CA PHE A 10 18.91 4.40 8.85
C PHE A 10 19.32 4.25 10.32
N ALA A 11 18.49 3.63 11.16
CA ALA A 11 18.82 3.38 12.55
C ALA A 11 20.05 2.46 12.68
N LEU A 12 20.14 1.41 11.85
CA LEU A 12 21.28 0.51 11.82
C LEU A 12 22.56 1.21 11.35
N SER A 13 22.50 2.03 10.29
CA SER A 13 23.68 2.77 9.81
C SER A 13 24.16 3.81 10.84
N ALA A 14 23.24 4.50 11.51
CA ALA A 14 23.56 5.46 12.57
C ALA A 14 24.18 4.77 13.80
N VAL A 15 23.61 3.63 14.24
CA VAL A 15 24.18 2.83 15.34
C VAL A 15 25.55 2.29 14.97
N LEU A 16 25.77 1.84 13.73
CA LEU A 16 27.07 1.38 13.26
C LEU A 16 28.11 2.52 13.29
N LEU A 17 27.74 3.74 12.88
CA LEU A 17 28.61 4.91 12.95
C LEU A 17 28.99 5.26 14.40
N LEU A 18 28.03 5.23 15.32
CA LEU A 18 28.27 5.50 16.75
C LEU A 18 29.10 4.39 17.42
N TYR A 19 28.98 3.13 16.97
CA TYR A 19 29.81 2.02 17.45
C TYR A 19 31.26 2.06 16.92
N PHE A 20 31.47 2.56 15.71
CA PHE A 20 32.80 2.72 15.11
C PHE A 20 33.51 4.03 15.48
N GLU A 21 32.95 4.84 16.38
CA GLU A 21 33.58 6.06 16.89
C GLU A 21 34.84 5.76 17.72
N SER A 22 35.98 5.71 17.03
CA SER A 22 37.24 6.21 17.58
C SER A 22 37.35 7.70 17.22
N PRO A 23 37.58 8.61 18.19
CA PRO A 23 37.45 10.07 18.00
C PRO A 23 38.34 10.69 16.91
N GLY A 24 39.32 9.95 16.37
CA GLY A 24 40.19 10.41 15.27
C GLY A 24 39.73 10.01 13.86
N SER A 25 38.76 9.11 13.70
CA SER A 25 38.44 8.51 12.39
C SER A 25 37.38 9.29 11.58
N LEU A 26 36.43 9.94 12.27
CA LEU A 26 35.31 10.66 11.62
C LEU A 26 35.74 11.92 10.87
N ALA A 27 36.75 12.64 11.38
CA ALA A 27 37.28 13.83 10.72
C ALA A 27 38.21 13.49 9.53
N GLY A 28 38.72 12.25 9.46
CA GLY A 28 39.73 11.83 8.48
C GLY A 28 39.16 11.24 7.19
N ASN A 29 37.89 10.78 7.17
CA ASN A 29 37.33 10.09 6.00
C ASN A 29 35.93 10.61 5.62
N PRO A 30 35.81 11.51 4.62
CA PRO A 30 34.53 12.11 4.21
C PRO A 30 33.55 11.11 3.57
N LEU A 31 33.96 9.87 3.31
CA LEU A 31 33.11 8.84 2.72
C LEU A 31 32.17 8.18 3.74
N LEU A 32 32.55 8.12 5.02
CA LEU A 32 31.73 7.53 6.09
C LEU A 32 30.39 8.24 6.31
N PRO A 33 30.33 9.57 6.49
CA PRO A 33 29.05 10.28 6.65
C PRO A 33 28.21 10.28 5.37
N ARG A 34 28.84 10.22 4.19
CA ARG A 34 28.13 10.09 2.90
C ARG A 34 27.48 8.72 2.76
N ALA A 35 28.23 7.65 2.97
CA ALA A 35 27.72 6.28 2.90
C ALA A 35 26.55 6.03 3.88
N ALA A 36 26.58 6.65 5.07
CA ALA A 36 25.52 6.51 6.06
C ALA A 36 24.19 7.18 5.68
N VAL A 37 24.22 8.18 4.78
CA VAL A 37 23.02 8.85 4.24
C VAL A 37 22.62 8.22 2.90
N ASP A 38 23.59 7.94 2.03
CA ASP A 38 23.37 7.37 0.71
C ASP A 38 22.78 5.96 0.82
N PHE A 39 23.23 5.13 1.77
CA PHE A 39 22.74 3.76 1.92
C PHE A 39 21.24 3.70 2.28
N PRO A 40 20.73 4.41 3.31
CA PRO A 40 19.29 4.47 3.58
C PRO A 40 18.46 5.05 2.43
N MET A 41 18.97 6.04 1.70
CA MET A 41 18.28 6.62 0.54
C MET A 41 18.18 5.62 -0.62
N VAL A 42 19.25 4.87 -0.91
CA VAL A 42 19.24 3.81 -1.93
C VAL A 42 18.26 2.70 -1.53
N VAL A 43 18.28 2.27 -0.26
CA VAL A 43 17.32 1.28 0.26
C VAL A 43 15.88 1.79 0.12
N PHE A 44 15.62 3.06 0.45
CA PHE A 44 14.31 3.67 0.28
C PHE A 44 13.84 3.62 -1.17
N PHE A 45 14.63 4.12 -2.12
CA PHE A 45 14.23 4.13 -3.53
C PHE A 45 14.08 2.71 -4.09
N MET A 46 14.93 1.77 -3.68
CA MET A 46 14.83 0.37 -4.10
C MET A 46 13.51 -0.26 -3.63
N PHE A 47 13.12 -0.11 -2.36
CA PHE A 47 11.83 -0.58 -1.87
C PHE A 47 10.64 0.24 -2.38
N PHE A 48 10.82 1.52 -2.71
CA PHE A 48 9.76 2.34 -3.28
C PHE A 48 9.37 1.87 -4.68
N PHE A 49 10.35 1.68 -5.58
CA PHE A 49 10.09 1.27 -6.96
C PHE A 49 9.87 -0.24 -7.09
N PHE A 50 10.65 -1.05 -6.38
CA PHE A 50 10.63 -2.51 -6.53
C PHE A 50 9.90 -3.23 -5.39
N GLY A 51 9.42 -2.52 -4.37
CA GLY A 51 8.76 -3.13 -3.22
C GLY A 51 7.57 -4.01 -3.59
N HIS A 52 6.79 -3.63 -4.61
CA HIS A 52 5.67 -4.44 -5.10
C HIS A 52 6.12 -5.79 -5.70
N ARG A 53 7.29 -5.82 -6.36
CA ARG A 53 7.89 -7.06 -6.90
C ARG A 53 8.61 -7.87 -5.80
N LEU A 54 9.34 -7.21 -4.92
CA LEU A 54 10.12 -7.84 -3.84
C LEU A 54 9.24 -8.49 -2.78
N THR A 55 8.02 -8.00 -2.61
CA THR A 55 7.09 -8.53 -1.61
C THR A 55 6.19 -9.64 -2.18
N LEU A 56 6.37 -10.01 -3.45
CA LEU A 56 5.65 -11.09 -4.15
C LEU A 56 4.14 -11.12 -3.88
N GLY A 57 3.53 -9.95 -3.64
CA GLY A 57 2.12 -9.82 -3.26
C GLY A 57 1.75 -10.30 -1.86
N VAL A 58 2.65 -10.94 -1.10
CA VAL A 58 2.37 -11.55 0.23
C VAL A 58 1.89 -10.52 1.26
N TRP A 59 2.30 -9.27 1.08
CA TRP A 59 2.01 -8.17 2.00
C TRP A 59 1.18 -7.05 1.35
N SER A 60 0.72 -7.27 0.11
CA SER A 60 -0.19 -6.34 -0.55
C SER A 60 -1.60 -6.60 -0.03
N PRO A 61 -2.39 -5.58 0.30
CA PRO A 61 -3.81 -5.80 0.51
C PRO A 61 -4.40 -6.42 -0.76
N SER A 62 -5.29 -7.39 -0.60
CA SER A 62 -6.15 -7.84 -1.69
C SER A 62 -7.09 -6.70 -2.03
N LEU A 63 -6.91 -6.11 -3.21
CA LEU A 63 -7.75 -5.03 -3.72
C LEU A 63 -8.75 -5.62 -4.70
N TRP A 64 -10.01 -5.26 -4.53
CA TRP A 64 -11.05 -5.52 -5.51
C TRP A 64 -11.40 -4.20 -6.20
N LEU A 65 -11.32 -4.19 -7.52
CA LEU A 65 -11.71 -3.05 -8.34
C LEU A 65 -12.65 -3.57 -9.42
N ASP A 66 -13.88 -3.09 -9.41
CA ASP A 66 -14.96 -3.45 -10.35
C ASP A 66 -14.47 -3.64 -11.79
N LYS A 67 -13.73 -2.66 -12.31
CA LYS A 67 -13.28 -2.61 -13.70
C LYS A 67 -12.21 -3.65 -14.05
N LEU A 68 -11.47 -4.13 -13.05
CA LEU A 68 -10.43 -5.16 -13.22
C LEU A 68 -10.95 -6.56 -12.89
N CYS A 69 -11.88 -6.66 -11.95
CA CYS A 69 -12.38 -7.94 -11.46
C CYS A 69 -13.60 -8.45 -12.23
N ILE A 70 -14.32 -7.58 -12.93
CA ILE A 70 -15.47 -7.94 -13.77
C ILE A 70 -15.01 -7.99 -15.23
N CYS A 71 -15.23 -9.13 -15.89
CA CYS A 71 -14.95 -9.26 -17.33
C CYS A 71 -15.83 -8.28 -18.11
N GLN A 72 -15.23 -7.29 -18.76
CA GLN A 72 -15.97 -6.26 -19.49
C GLN A 72 -16.38 -6.69 -20.90
N SER A 73 -15.77 -7.75 -21.42
CA SER A 73 -15.91 -8.19 -22.82
C SER A 73 -17.05 -9.19 -23.03
N ASP A 74 -17.44 -9.92 -21.98
CA ASP A 74 -18.48 -10.93 -22.02
C ASP A 74 -19.68 -10.44 -21.21
N GLU A 75 -20.84 -10.30 -21.86
CA GLU A 75 -22.04 -9.74 -21.22
C GLU A 75 -22.66 -10.72 -20.21
N ASP A 76 -22.60 -12.03 -20.46
CA ASP A 76 -23.17 -13.03 -19.57
C ASP A 76 -22.32 -13.14 -18.28
N GLY A 77 -21.00 -13.28 -18.42
CA GLY A 77 -20.08 -13.27 -17.28
C GLY A 77 -20.07 -11.93 -16.52
N LYS A 78 -20.32 -10.81 -17.21
CA LYS A 78 -20.50 -9.50 -16.57
C LYS A 78 -21.76 -9.49 -15.70
N ALA A 79 -22.91 -9.90 -16.22
CA ALA A 79 -24.15 -9.92 -15.46
C ALA A 79 -24.04 -10.80 -14.20
N GLU A 80 -23.41 -11.98 -14.32
CA GLU A 80 -23.13 -12.86 -13.19
C GLU A 80 -22.23 -12.17 -12.15
N ALA A 81 -21.11 -11.58 -12.57
CA ALA A 81 -20.20 -10.89 -11.67
C ALA A 81 -20.83 -9.66 -10.99
N ILE A 82 -21.70 -8.92 -11.70
CA ILE A 82 -22.48 -7.81 -11.13
C ILE A 82 -23.44 -8.32 -10.06
N SER A 83 -24.09 -9.47 -10.28
CA SER A 83 -25.00 -10.06 -9.28
C SER A 83 -24.26 -10.46 -7.98
N ALA A 84 -22.98 -10.83 -8.08
CA ALA A 84 -22.12 -11.18 -6.96
C ALA A 84 -21.48 -9.95 -6.25
N LEU A 85 -21.58 -8.75 -6.83
CA LEU A 85 -20.96 -7.54 -6.28
C LEU A 85 -21.26 -7.27 -4.80
N PRO A 86 -22.53 -7.38 -4.32
CA PRO A 86 -22.83 -7.10 -2.92
C PRO A 86 -22.04 -7.99 -1.96
N GLU A 87 -21.75 -9.24 -2.36
CA GLU A 87 -20.99 -10.18 -1.55
C GLU A 87 -19.50 -9.81 -1.48
N PHE A 88 -18.91 -9.31 -2.57
CA PHE A 88 -17.53 -8.79 -2.56
C PHE A 88 -17.41 -7.56 -1.67
N VAL A 89 -18.36 -6.63 -1.75
CA VAL A 89 -18.40 -5.43 -0.89
C VAL A 89 -18.56 -5.84 0.58
N ARG A 90 -19.45 -6.79 0.88
CA ARG A 90 -19.68 -7.31 2.23
C ARG A 90 -18.43 -7.95 2.84
N ARG A 91 -17.64 -8.66 2.03
CA ARG A 91 -16.41 -9.34 2.48
C ARG A 91 -15.20 -8.41 2.55
N SER A 92 -15.31 -7.18 2.06
CA SER A 92 -14.21 -6.21 2.07
C SER A 92 -14.07 -5.59 3.45
N SER A 93 -12.88 -5.67 4.06
CA SER A 93 -12.66 -5.11 5.41
C SER A 93 -12.60 -3.58 5.44
N ARG A 94 -12.32 -2.94 4.30
CA ARG A 94 -12.23 -1.49 4.12
C ARG A 94 -12.63 -1.12 2.70
N MET A 95 -13.22 0.05 2.54
CA MET A 95 -13.57 0.65 1.25
C MET A 95 -12.78 1.96 1.07
N LEU A 96 -12.03 2.08 -0.02
CA LEU A 96 -11.34 3.32 -0.39
C LEU A 96 -12.19 4.08 -1.41
N ILE A 97 -12.63 5.28 -1.06
CA ILE A 97 -13.45 6.14 -1.91
C ILE A 97 -12.57 7.21 -2.55
N LEU A 98 -12.43 7.16 -3.86
CA LEU A 98 -11.78 8.20 -4.66
C LEU A 98 -12.84 9.20 -5.12
N TRP A 99 -13.16 10.16 -4.27
CA TRP A 99 -14.24 11.12 -4.55
C TRP A 99 -13.79 12.22 -5.53
N ASP A 100 -14.69 12.55 -6.45
CA ASP A 100 -14.67 13.73 -7.30
C ASP A 100 -16.05 14.41 -7.25
N GLU A 101 -16.23 15.51 -7.97
CA GLU A 101 -17.48 16.28 -8.00
C GLU A 101 -18.69 15.45 -8.50
N THR A 102 -18.46 14.42 -9.32
CA THR A 102 -19.49 13.58 -9.93
C THR A 102 -19.68 12.23 -9.23
N TYR A 103 -18.95 11.98 -8.14
CA TYR A 103 -18.90 10.67 -7.50
C TYR A 103 -20.28 10.23 -7.00
N PHE A 104 -21.00 11.14 -6.33
CA PHE A 104 -22.34 10.88 -5.79
C PHE A 104 -23.45 10.97 -6.83
N GLU A 105 -23.15 11.38 -8.06
CA GLU A 105 -24.12 11.34 -9.18
C GLU A 105 -24.19 9.93 -9.79
N ARG A 106 -23.13 9.13 -9.63
CA ARG A 106 -23.03 7.78 -10.16
C ARG A 106 -23.75 6.80 -9.24
N LEU A 107 -24.88 6.26 -9.73
CA LEU A 107 -25.69 5.28 -9.02
C LEU A 107 -24.87 4.09 -8.49
N TRP A 108 -23.92 3.62 -9.30
CA TRP A 108 -23.04 2.51 -8.97
C TRP A 108 -22.25 2.75 -7.67
N CYS A 109 -21.59 3.91 -7.57
CA CYS A 109 -20.80 4.30 -6.41
C CYS A 109 -21.66 4.43 -5.14
N ASN A 110 -22.87 4.97 -5.27
CA ASN A 110 -23.81 5.08 -4.16
C ASN A 110 -24.30 3.71 -3.67
N LEU A 111 -24.54 2.78 -4.60
CA LEU A 111 -24.93 1.40 -4.27
C LEU A 111 -23.84 0.70 -3.47
N GLU A 112 -22.58 0.79 -3.91
CA GLU A 112 -21.43 0.19 -3.21
C GLU A 112 -21.29 0.72 -1.79
N ILE A 113 -21.41 2.04 -1.60
CA ILE A 113 -21.38 2.66 -0.26
C ILE A 113 -22.54 2.17 0.59
N ALA A 114 -23.77 2.17 0.06
CA ALA A 114 -24.94 1.74 0.80
C ALA A 114 -24.82 0.29 1.27
N ILE A 115 -24.31 -0.61 0.41
CA ILE A 115 -24.04 -2.00 0.74
C ILE A 115 -22.98 -2.09 1.83
N PHE A 116 -21.84 -1.40 1.66
CA PHE A 116 -20.72 -1.42 2.61
C PHE A 116 -21.14 -0.95 4.00
N VAL A 117 -21.87 0.17 4.08
CA VAL A 117 -22.37 0.73 5.34
C VAL A 117 -23.39 -0.21 5.98
N LYS A 118 -24.34 -0.74 5.20
CA LYS A 118 -25.35 -1.66 5.71
C LYS A 118 -24.72 -2.94 6.28
N SER A 119 -23.74 -3.52 5.60
CA SER A 119 -23.12 -4.78 6.04
C SER A 119 -22.24 -4.62 7.28
N HIS A 120 -21.49 -3.51 7.38
CA HIS A 120 -20.55 -3.30 8.49
C HIS A 120 -21.22 -2.73 9.74
N ASN A 121 -22.37 -2.06 9.62
CA ASN A 121 -23.16 -1.64 10.78
C ASN A 121 -23.84 -2.83 11.48
N SER A 122 -24.18 -3.90 10.75
CA SER A 122 -24.81 -5.10 11.32
C SER A 122 -23.85 -6.00 12.11
N GLU A 123 -22.53 -5.87 11.95
CA GLU A 123 -21.55 -6.62 12.77
C GLU A 123 -21.13 -5.88 14.04
N ALA A 124 -21.54 -4.62 14.22
CA ALA A 124 -21.20 -3.77 15.36
C ALA A 124 -22.26 -3.77 16.48
N LEU A 125 -23.32 -4.58 16.35
CA LEU A 125 -24.47 -4.69 17.27
C LEU A 125 -24.63 -6.14 17.73
#